data_AF-A0A927J4P0-F1
#
_entry.id   AF-A0A927J4P0-F1
#
_cell.length_a   1.000
_cell.length_b   1.000
_cell.length_c   1.000
_cell.angle_alpha   90.00
_cell.angle_beta   90.00
_cell.angle_gamma   90.00
#
_symmetry.space_group_name_H-M   'P 1'
#
loop_
_entity.id
_entity.type
_entity.pdbx_description
1 polymer ?
#
loop_
_entity_poly.entity_id
_entity_poly.type
_entity_poly.pdbx_seq_one_letter_code
_entity_poly.pdbx_strand_id
1 'polypeptide(L)'
;MKLGNSKGNNAGKKYFLRADIGKEEPTAENVDKAMLFNEWFADSCQSLINFLIGQNTYDEDTFNNTFLRISEKILYTGADLKDYKAYFHRSYYTNFIQARMAESRYTSMPQYDTYEAHHSNPYERERMQLQLELDVFDYVYKKYELKEFELFKMYVNLKPAINYQTLAALTHIKAHSIQRIISTILTDVRSNKRLADRYREVK
;
A
#
# COMPACT_ATOMS: atom_id res chain seq x y z
N MET A 1 -13.84 38.68 9.05
CA MET A 1 -13.82 38.80 7.56
C MET A 1 -15.20 38.40 7.04
N LYS A 2 -16.03 39.36 6.57
CA LYS A 2 -17.35 39.06 5.99
C LYS A 2 -17.15 38.49 4.59
N LEU A 3 -17.17 37.17 4.46
CA LEU A 3 -17.26 36.50 3.16
C LEU A 3 -18.59 36.93 2.54
N GLY A 4 -18.53 37.78 1.51
CA GLY A 4 -19.70 38.35 0.84
C GLY A 4 -20.58 37.25 0.24
N ASN A 5 -21.54 36.78 1.03
CA ASN A 5 -22.66 35.99 0.53
C ASN A 5 -23.73 36.99 0.09
N SER A 6 -23.90 37.11 -1.22
CA SER A 6 -24.87 37.98 -1.86
C SER A 6 -26.28 37.43 -1.66
N LYS A 7 -26.81 37.52 -0.42
CA LYS A 7 -28.19 37.29 0.05
C LYS A 7 -29.22 36.81 -1.02
N GLY A 8 -29.01 35.64 -1.64
CA GLY A 8 -29.90 35.12 -2.69
C GLY A 8 -29.88 35.84 -4.06
N ASN A 9 -29.11 36.91 -4.27
CA ASN A 9 -29.05 37.64 -5.55
C ASN A 9 -28.16 36.96 -6.62
N ASN A 10 -28.07 35.62 -6.61
CA ASN A 10 -27.32 34.83 -7.59
C ASN A 10 -28.20 34.19 -8.67
N ALA A 11 -29.50 34.44 -8.67
CA ALA A 11 -30.43 33.98 -9.70
C ALA A 11 -30.18 34.74 -11.01
N GLY A 12 -29.37 34.19 -11.90
CA GLY A 12 -29.04 34.78 -13.21
C GLY A 12 -27.55 34.81 -13.54
N LYS A 13 -26.67 34.40 -12.62
CA LYS A 13 -25.24 34.25 -12.94
C LYS A 13 -25.04 33.04 -13.84
N LYS A 14 -24.58 33.28 -15.07
CA LYS A 14 -24.08 32.23 -15.95
C LYS A 14 -22.78 31.70 -15.37
N TYR A 15 -22.77 30.42 -15.00
CA TYR A 15 -21.57 29.75 -14.52
C TYR A 15 -20.82 29.19 -15.72
N PHE A 16 -19.54 29.51 -15.81
CA PHE A 16 -18.64 28.86 -16.76
C PHE A 16 -18.44 27.41 -16.31
N LEU A 17 -18.89 26.45 -17.13
CA LEU A 17 -18.66 25.03 -16.90
C LEU A 17 -17.48 24.58 -17.75
N ARG A 18 -16.56 23.81 -17.14
CA ARG A 18 -15.37 23.29 -17.83
C ARG A 18 -15.70 22.39 -19.03
N ALA A 19 -16.93 21.84 -19.07
CA ALA A 19 -17.47 21.06 -20.19
C ALA A 19 -17.78 21.89 -21.45
N ASP A 20 -17.75 23.22 -21.34
CA ASP A 20 -17.96 24.14 -22.46
C ASP A 20 -16.63 24.67 -23.04
N ILE A 21 -15.49 24.27 -22.47
CA ILE A 21 -14.16 24.56 -23.03
C ILE A 21 -14.07 23.93 -24.43
N GLY A 22 -13.78 24.78 -25.43
CA GLY A 22 -13.67 24.38 -26.84
C GLY A 22 -14.94 24.54 -27.68
N LYS A 23 -16.07 24.99 -27.10
CA LYS A 23 -17.30 25.30 -27.86
C LYS A 23 -17.33 26.72 -28.43
N GLU A 24 -16.61 27.65 -27.79
CA GLU A 24 -16.46 29.04 -28.22
C GLU A 24 -14.97 29.36 -28.35
N GLU A 25 -14.59 29.99 -29.47
CA GLU A 25 -13.21 30.47 -29.67
C GLU A 25 -12.97 31.71 -28.80
N PRO A 26 -11.83 31.78 -28.07
CA PRO A 26 -11.48 32.95 -27.29
C PRO A 26 -11.36 34.20 -28.17
N THR A 27 -11.94 35.32 -27.73
CA THR A 27 -11.72 36.61 -28.39
C THR A 27 -10.30 37.12 -28.11
N ALA A 28 -9.72 37.87 -29.05
CA ALA A 28 -8.37 38.44 -28.91
C ALA A 28 -8.20 39.26 -27.61
N GLU A 29 -9.23 40.04 -27.23
CA GLU A 29 -9.23 40.81 -25.99
C GLU A 29 -9.15 39.94 -24.72
N ASN A 30 -9.73 38.73 -24.75
CA ASN A 30 -9.66 37.81 -23.62
C ASN A 30 -8.32 37.10 -23.55
N VAL A 31 -7.69 36.83 -24.70
CA VAL A 31 -6.33 36.28 -24.80
C VAL A 31 -5.34 37.24 -24.14
N ASP A 32 -5.42 38.54 -24.47
CA ASP A 32 -4.53 39.56 -23.90
C ASP A 32 -4.69 39.66 -22.38
N LYS A 33 -5.94 39.62 -21.87
CA LYS A 33 -6.20 39.61 -20.42
C LYS A 33 -5.67 38.36 -19.73
N ALA A 34 -5.79 37.20 -20.36
CA ALA A 34 -5.26 35.96 -19.82
C ALA A 34 -3.72 35.97 -19.81
N MET A 35 -3.10 36.54 -20.84
CA MET A 35 -1.66 36.71 -20.93
C MET A 35 -1.11 37.62 -19.82
N LEU A 36 -1.74 38.78 -19.59
CA LEU A 36 -1.41 39.68 -18.47
C LEU A 36 -1.50 39.00 -17.11
N PHE A 37 -2.52 38.16 -16.91
CA PHE A 37 -2.64 37.36 -15.69
C PHE A 37 -1.51 36.32 -15.57
N ASN A 38 -1.17 35.63 -16.67
CA ASN A 38 -0.13 34.61 -16.68
C ASN A 38 1.25 35.22 -16.39
N GLU A 39 1.56 36.39 -16.94
CA GLU A 39 2.79 37.14 -16.66
C GLU A 39 2.86 37.57 -15.19
N TRP A 40 1.79 38.19 -14.68
CA TRP A 40 1.70 38.54 -13.26
C TRP A 40 1.87 37.32 -12.35
N PHE A 41 1.29 36.18 -12.74
CA PHE A 41 1.39 34.95 -11.98
C PHE A 41 2.82 34.41 -11.99
N ALA A 42 3.52 34.44 -13.13
CA ALA A 42 4.91 34.02 -13.22
C ALA A 42 5.81 34.80 -12.25
N ASP A 43 5.62 36.13 -12.19
CA ASP A 43 6.38 37.00 -11.28
C ASP A 43 6.00 36.81 -9.80
N SER A 44 4.71 36.58 -9.53
CA SER A 44 4.16 36.51 -8.17
C SER A 44 4.14 35.10 -7.58
N CYS A 45 4.42 34.06 -8.38
CA CYS A 45 4.23 32.65 -8.04
C CYS A 45 4.96 32.28 -6.74
N GLN A 46 6.27 32.59 -6.66
CA GLN A 46 7.06 32.25 -5.49
C GLN A 46 6.56 32.95 -4.21
N SER A 47 6.12 34.21 -4.33
CA SER A 47 5.56 34.95 -3.19
C SER A 47 4.24 34.34 -2.71
N LEU A 48 3.41 33.85 -3.63
CA LEU A 48 2.15 33.18 -3.30
C LEU A 48 2.41 31.85 -2.59
N ILE A 49 3.36 31.05 -3.10
CA ILE A 49 3.79 29.78 -2.49
C ILE A 49 4.30 30.03 -1.07
N ASN A 50 5.24 30.97 -0.90
CA ASN A 50 5.82 31.28 0.42
C ASN A 50 4.75 31.71 1.43
N PHE A 51 3.76 32.50 0.99
CA PHE A 51 2.63 32.89 1.83
C PHE A 51 1.79 31.68 2.26
N LEU A 52 1.46 30.77 1.32
CA LEU A 52 0.65 29.59 1.60
C LEU A 52 1.38 28.58 2.49
N ILE A 53 2.70 28.43 2.32
CA ILE A 53 3.56 27.63 3.20
C ILE A 53 3.55 28.23 4.60
N GLY A 54 3.71 29.55 4.73
CA GLY A 54 3.65 30.24 6.03
C GLY A 54 2.31 30.10 6.75
N GLN A 55 1.21 29.86 6.02
CA GLN A 55 -0.11 29.57 6.59
C GLN A 55 -0.36 28.07 6.83
N ASN A 56 0.61 27.20 6.51
CA ASN A 56 0.48 25.73 6.56
C ASN A 56 -0.73 25.21 5.75
N THR A 57 -1.02 25.87 4.62
CA THR A 57 -2.15 25.53 3.75
C THR A 57 -1.71 25.27 2.32
N TYR A 58 -0.41 25.13 2.05
CA TYR A 58 0.10 24.90 0.71
C TYR A 58 -0.16 23.46 0.25
N ASP A 59 -0.76 23.34 -0.92
CA ASP A 59 -1.06 22.11 -1.63
C ASP A 59 -0.81 22.36 -3.11
N GLU A 60 0.15 21.64 -3.69
CA GLU A 60 0.65 21.88 -5.05
C GLU A 60 -0.44 21.64 -6.11
N ASP A 61 -1.20 20.56 -5.96
CA ASP A 61 -2.28 20.21 -6.88
C ASP A 61 -3.39 21.27 -6.86
N THR A 62 -3.83 21.68 -5.67
CA THR A 62 -4.84 22.74 -5.52
C THR A 62 -4.32 24.06 -6.07
N PHE A 63 -3.05 24.37 -5.88
CA PHE A 63 -2.42 25.60 -6.36
C PHE A 63 -2.43 25.67 -7.89
N ASN A 64 -1.91 24.62 -8.54
CA ASN A 64 -1.84 24.50 -9.99
C ASN A 64 -3.25 24.46 -10.62
N ASN A 65 -4.18 23.70 -10.04
CA ASN A 65 -5.57 23.68 -10.48
C ASN A 65 -6.24 25.04 -10.35
N THR A 66 -5.92 25.82 -9.32
CA THR A 66 -6.45 27.17 -9.12
C THR A 66 -5.96 28.11 -10.21
N PHE A 67 -4.66 28.07 -10.53
CA PHE A 67 -4.08 28.86 -11.61
C PHE A 67 -4.77 28.55 -12.94
N LEU A 68 -4.85 27.27 -13.32
CA LEU A 68 -5.47 26.84 -14.58
C LEU A 68 -6.92 27.30 -14.68
N ARG A 69 -7.72 27.11 -13.61
CA ARG A 69 -9.12 27.54 -13.59
C ARG A 69 -9.30 29.04 -13.77
N ILE A 70 -8.43 29.85 -13.18
CA ILE A 70 -8.51 31.30 -13.31
C ILE A 70 -8.10 31.72 -14.72
N SER A 71 -7.00 31.17 -15.24
CA SER A 71 -6.51 31.45 -16.59
C SER A 71 -7.55 31.07 -17.65
N GLU A 72 -8.11 29.86 -17.58
CA GLU A 72 -9.22 29.39 -18.44
C GLU A 72 -10.43 30.32 -18.34
N LYS A 73 -10.81 30.73 -17.12
CA LYS A 73 -11.98 31.60 -16.92
C LYS A 73 -11.78 32.99 -17.52
N ILE A 74 -10.59 33.58 -17.40
CA ILE A 74 -10.29 34.88 -18.02
C ILE A 74 -10.34 34.73 -19.55
N LEU A 75 -9.72 33.67 -20.07
CA LEU A 75 -9.64 33.39 -21.51
C LEU A 75 -11.03 33.22 -22.16
N TYR A 76 -11.94 32.46 -21.54
CA TYR A 76 -13.22 32.13 -22.15
C TYR A 76 -14.37 33.07 -21.74
N THR A 77 -14.31 33.68 -20.55
CA THR A 77 -15.41 34.56 -20.05
C THR A 77 -15.06 36.05 -20.12
N GLY A 78 -13.80 36.41 -20.38
CA GLY A 78 -13.33 37.80 -20.37
C GLY A 78 -13.44 38.45 -19.00
N ALA A 79 -13.34 37.65 -17.93
CA ALA A 79 -13.55 38.09 -16.56
C ALA A 79 -12.58 39.22 -16.19
N ASP A 80 -13.11 40.40 -15.87
CA ASP A 80 -12.32 41.54 -15.44
C ASP A 80 -11.99 41.43 -13.95
N LEU A 81 -10.72 41.23 -13.61
CA LEU A 81 -10.24 41.06 -12.25
C LEU A 81 -9.48 42.33 -11.82
N LYS A 82 -10.02 43.02 -10.81
CA LYS A 82 -9.41 44.23 -10.26
C LYS A 82 -8.15 43.96 -9.41
N ASP A 83 -8.09 42.81 -8.75
CA ASP A 83 -6.97 42.41 -7.88
C ASP A 83 -6.72 40.91 -8.06
N TYR A 84 -5.65 40.58 -8.80
CA TYR A 84 -5.28 39.20 -9.08
C TYR A 84 -4.87 38.45 -7.82
N LYS A 85 -4.19 39.09 -6.86
CA LYS A 85 -3.71 38.44 -5.63
C LYS A 85 -4.88 38.05 -4.73
N ALA A 86 -5.78 39.00 -4.45
CA ALA A 86 -6.94 38.74 -3.61
C ALA A 86 -7.88 37.71 -4.26
N TYR A 87 -8.05 37.78 -5.58
CA TYR A 87 -8.85 36.82 -6.33
C TYR A 87 -8.24 35.41 -6.29
N PHE A 88 -6.93 35.31 -6.46
CA PHE A 88 -6.20 34.04 -6.43
C PHE A 88 -6.32 33.38 -5.06
N HIS A 89 -6.01 34.08 -3.96
CA HIS A 89 -6.14 33.50 -2.62
C HIS A 89 -7.57 33.04 -2.31
N ARG A 90 -8.57 33.84 -2.68
CA ARG A 90 -9.98 33.45 -2.47
C ARG A 90 -10.35 32.18 -3.24
N SER A 91 -9.91 32.10 -4.50
CA SER A 91 -10.14 30.93 -5.37
C SER A 91 -9.40 29.72 -4.85
N TYR A 92 -8.15 29.89 -4.40
CA TYR A 92 -7.32 28.86 -3.80
C TYR A 92 -7.97 28.25 -2.56
N TYR A 93 -8.35 29.07 -1.57
CA TYR A 93 -8.98 28.55 -0.35
C TYR A 93 -10.33 27.89 -0.64
N THR A 94 -11.08 28.36 -1.63
CA THR A 94 -12.32 27.72 -2.07
C THR A 94 -12.05 26.33 -2.63
N ASN A 95 -11.06 26.20 -3.53
CA ASN A 95 -10.67 24.93 -4.13
C ASN A 95 -10.07 23.98 -3.08
N PHE A 96 -9.24 24.50 -2.17
CA PHE A 96 -8.60 23.75 -1.08
C PHE A 96 -9.63 23.11 -0.14
N ILE A 97 -10.63 23.88 0.28
CA ILE A 97 -11.72 23.37 1.13
C ILE A 97 -12.53 22.32 0.36
N GLN A 98 -12.84 22.56 -0.92
CA GLN A 98 -13.56 21.60 -1.75
C GLN A 98 -12.77 20.29 -1.97
N ALA A 99 -11.46 20.38 -2.17
CA ALA A 99 -10.57 19.23 -2.33
C ALA A 99 -10.55 18.38 -1.06
N ARG A 100 -10.35 19.00 0.11
CA ARG A 100 -10.40 18.27 1.40
C ARG A 100 -11.77 17.65 1.69
N MET A 101 -12.85 18.37 1.37
CA MET A 101 -14.21 17.80 1.48
C MET A 101 -14.39 16.61 0.52
N ALA A 102 -13.77 16.64 -0.65
CA ALA A 102 -13.79 15.54 -1.60
C ALA A 102 -12.96 14.33 -1.14
N GLU A 103 -11.77 14.57 -0.61
CA GLU A 103 -10.90 13.54 -0.03
C GLU A 103 -11.57 12.81 1.13
N SER A 104 -12.29 13.54 2.00
CA SER A 104 -13.05 12.94 3.10
C SER A 104 -14.23 12.05 2.67
N ARG A 105 -14.57 12.00 1.38
CA ARG A 105 -15.56 11.03 0.84
C ARG A 105 -14.95 9.67 0.55
N TYR A 106 -13.64 9.59 0.43
CA TYR A 106 -12.93 8.34 0.26
C TYR A 106 -12.47 7.86 1.63
N THR A 107 -12.65 6.56 1.91
CA THR A 107 -11.95 5.97 3.05
C THR A 107 -10.46 6.17 2.81
N SER A 108 -9.69 6.39 3.89
CA SER A 108 -8.26 6.16 3.78
C SER A 108 -8.09 4.79 3.15
N MET A 109 -7.29 4.70 2.08
CA MET A 109 -6.83 3.41 1.62
C MET A 109 -6.31 2.70 2.87
N PRO A 110 -6.67 1.43 3.09
CA PRO A 110 -6.00 0.67 4.13
C PRO A 110 -4.52 0.98 3.94
N GLN A 111 -3.85 1.44 5.00
CA GLN A 111 -2.45 1.14 5.09
C GLN A 111 -2.45 -0.38 4.94
N TYR A 112 -2.22 -0.88 3.72
CA TYR A 112 -1.53 -2.13 3.58
C TYR A 112 -0.37 -1.89 4.50
N ASP A 113 -0.34 -2.60 5.64
CA ASP A 113 0.89 -2.82 6.36
C ASP A 113 1.89 -2.97 5.25
N THR A 114 2.75 -1.95 5.10
CA THR A 114 3.86 -1.99 4.16
C THR A 114 4.48 -3.30 4.53
N TYR A 115 4.24 -4.34 3.71
CA TYR A 115 4.46 -5.72 4.11
C TYR A 115 5.72 -5.66 4.90
N GLU A 116 5.63 -5.92 6.22
CA GLU A 116 6.84 -5.94 7.04
C GLU A 116 7.82 -6.63 6.15
N ALA A 117 8.92 -5.96 5.84
CA ALA A 117 9.99 -6.53 5.08
C ALA A 117 10.53 -7.65 5.97
N HIS A 118 9.75 -8.73 6.09
CA HIS A 118 10.14 -10.02 6.51
C HIS A 118 11.18 -10.32 5.46
N HIS A 119 12.43 -10.10 5.85
CA HIS A 119 13.64 -10.56 5.21
C HIS A 119 13.68 -12.10 5.10
N SER A 120 12.53 -12.75 4.92
CA SER A 120 12.36 -14.15 4.66
C SER A 120 11.42 -14.23 3.47
N ASN A 121 12.00 -14.44 2.30
CA ASN A 121 11.27 -14.94 1.16
C ASN A 121 10.35 -16.09 1.65
N PRO A 122 9.03 -16.08 1.40
CA PRO A 122 8.14 -17.14 1.89
C PRO A 122 8.60 -18.54 1.43
N TYR A 123 9.31 -18.61 0.30
CA TYR A 123 9.94 -19.83 -0.20
C TYR A 123 11.23 -20.21 0.54
N GLU A 124 11.95 -19.29 1.18
CA GLU A 124 13.17 -19.62 1.92
C GLU A 124 12.87 -20.45 3.16
N ARG A 125 11.81 -20.11 3.91
CA ARG A 125 11.43 -20.89 5.10
C ARG A 125 11.00 -22.31 4.72
N GLU A 126 10.19 -22.45 3.67
CA GLU A 126 9.77 -23.76 3.16
C GLU A 126 10.97 -24.59 2.67
N ARG A 127 11.92 -23.96 1.96
CA ARG A 127 13.17 -24.61 1.53
C ARG A 127 14.03 -25.05 2.72
N MET A 128 14.15 -24.22 3.76
CA MET A 128 14.91 -24.57 4.96
C MET A 128 14.24 -25.69 5.77
N GLN A 129 12.90 -25.73 5.81
CA GLN A 129 12.15 -26.85 6.39
C GLN A 129 12.41 -28.16 5.65
N LEU A 130 12.29 -28.14 4.32
CA LEU A 130 12.54 -29.31 3.48
C LEU A 130 13.98 -29.81 3.63
N GLN A 131 14.95 -28.89 3.66
CA GLN A 131 16.34 -29.23 3.86
C GLN A 131 16.56 -29.88 5.24
N LEU A 132 15.97 -29.33 6.30
CA LEU A 132 16.05 -29.91 7.64
C LEU A 132 15.44 -31.31 7.71
N GLU A 133 14.31 -31.54 7.03
CA GLU A 133 13.68 -32.86 6.93
C GLU A 133 14.63 -33.88 6.27
N LEU A 134 15.25 -33.52 5.15
CA LEU A 134 16.24 -34.36 4.47
C LEU A 134 17.43 -34.68 5.37
N ASP A 135 17.92 -33.69 6.12
CA ASP A 135 19.05 -33.87 7.03
C ASP A 135 18.71 -34.76 8.24
N VAL A 136 17.48 -34.68 8.75
CA VAL A 136 16.97 -35.62 9.76
C VAL A 136 16.89 -37.03 9.19
N PHE A 137 16.35 -37.21 7.98
CA PHE A 137 16.29 -38.53 7.34
C PHE A 137 17.67 -39.11 7.05
N ASP A 138 18.61 -38.31 6.55
CA ASP A 138 19.99 -38.76 6.31
C ASP A 138 20.69 -39.18 7.62
N TYR A 139 20.48 -38.42 8.70
CA TYR A 139 21.00 -38.77 10.02
C TYR A 139 20.45 -40.12 10.52
N VAL A 140 19.13 -40.32 10.42
CA VAL A 140 18.49 -41.57 10.88
C VAL A 140 18.91 -42.74 9.98
N TYR A 141 18.95 -42.54 8.66
CA TYR A 141 19.35 -43.57 7.70
C TYR A 141 20.77 -44.10 7.95
N LYS A 142 21.71 -43.23 8.32
CA LYS A 142 23.10 -43.61 8.60
C LYS A 142 23.28 -44.36 9.92
N LYS A 143 22.36 -44.21 10.88
CA LYS A 143 22.52 -44.68 12.26
C LYS A 143 21.67 -45.89 12.61
N TYR A 144 20.52 -46.07 11.95
CA TYR A 144 19.55 -47.11 12.25
C TYR A 144 19.47 -48.15 11.12
N GLU A 145 18.92 -49.32 11.42
CA GLU A 145 18.70 -50.33 10.37
C GLU A 145 17.67 -49.83 9.35
N LEU A 146 17.78 -50.31 8.10
CA LEU A 146 16.90 -49.89 7.00
C LEU A 146 15.41 -50.02 7.36
N LYS A 147 15.01 -51.10 8.02
CA LYS A 147 13.62 -51.33 8.44
C LYS A 147 13.14 -50.33 9.49
N GLU A 148 14.02 -49.92 10.41
CA GLU A 148 13.69 -48.93 11.44
C GLU A 148 13.58 -47.53 10.83
N PHE A 149 14.46 -47.20 9.88
CA PHE A 149 14.39 -45.97 9.10
C PHE A 149 13.09 -45.90 8.28
N GLU A 150 12.71 -46.97 7.57
CA GLU A 150 11.47 -47.02 6.80
C GLU A 150 10.23 -46.83 7.67
N LEU A 151 10.19 -47.47 8.85
CA LEU A 151 9.14 -47.27 9.85
C LEU A 151 9.07 -45.81 10.32
N PHE A 152 10.21 -45.21 10.62
CA PHE A 152 10.30 -43.82 11.05
C PHE A 152 9.81 -42.86 9.96
N LYS A 153 10.29 -43.03 8.72
CA LYS A 153 9.89 -42.22 7.56
C LYS A 153 8.39 -42.33 7.30
N MET A 154 7.84 -43.54 7.35
CA MET A 154 6.42 -43.80 7.17
C MET A 154 5.59 -43.14 8.29
N TYR A 155 6.05 -43.21 9.55
CA TYR A 155 5.37 -42.55 10.67
C TYR A 155 5.35 -41.02 10.55
N VAL A 156 6.49 -40.40 10.21
CA VAL A 156 6.60 -38.95 10.11
C VAL A 156 5.75 -38.41 8.96
N ASN A 157 5.81 -39.05 7.78
CA ASN A 157 5.12 -38.56 6.59
C ASN A 157 3.61 -38.77 6.59
N LEU A 158 3.11 -39.75 7.37
CA LEU A 158 1.70 -40.12 7.38
C LEU A 158 0.96 -39.63 8.63
N LYS A 159 1.62 -38.89 9.53
CA LYS A 159 0.98 -38.16 10.62
C LYS A 159 0.12 -37.01 10.06
N PRO A 160 -1.07 -36.73 10.62
CA PRO A 160 -1.72 -37.39 11.76
C PRO A 160 -2.58 -38.62 11.39
N ALA A 161 -2.68 -38.98 10.10
CA ALA A 161 -3.59 -40.01 9.59
C ALA A 161 -3.26 -41.44 10.08
N ILE A 162 -2.02 -41.71 10.50
CA ILE A 162 -1.57 -43.02 10.97
C ILE A 162 -1.19 -43.01 12.45
N ASN A 163 -1.54 -44.10 13.14
CA ASN A 163 -1.11 -44.39 14.51
C ASN A 163 -0.31 -45.71 14.56
N TYR A 164 0.25 -46.05 15.73
CA TYR A 164 1.10 -47.24 15.87
C TYR A 164 0.38 -48.56 15.58
N GLN A 165 -0.94 -48.65 15.78
CA GLN A 165 -1.71 -49.84 15.42
C GLN A 165 -1.90 -49.96 13.91
N THR A 166 -2.14 -48.84 13.21
CA THR A 166 -2.23 -48.82 11.75
C THR A 166 -0.90 -49.21 11.10
N LEU A 167 0.22 -48.68 11.62
CA LEU A 167 1.57 -49.08 11.21
C LEU A 167 1.85 -50.56 11.46
N ALA A 168 1.41 -51.10 12.60
CA ALA A 168 1.56 -52.51 12.93
C ALA A 168 0.82 -53.42 11.93
N ALA A 169 -0.39 -53.03 11.53
CA ALA A 169 -1.17 -53.75 10.54
C ALA A 169 -0.50 -53.74 9.15
N LEU A 170 0.11 -52.62 8.76
CA LEU A 170 0.77 -52.46 7.46
C LEU A 170 2.14 -53.16 7.37
N THR A 171 2.89 -53.19 8.46
CA THR A 171 4.28 -53.68 8.48
C THR A 171 4.42 -55.06 9.11
N HIS A 172 3.35 -55.60 9.69
CA HIS A 172 3.34 -56.84 10.49
C HIS A 172 4.27 -56.83 11.71
N ILE A 173 4.67 -55.65 12.18
CA ILE A 173 5.48 -55.47 13.38
C ILE A 173 4.58 -55.10 14.56
N LYS A 174 4.86 -55.64 15.75
CA LYS A 174 4.03 -55.37 16.94
C LYS A 174 4.08 -53.88 17.30
N ALA A 175 2.91 -53.30 17.61
CA ALA A 175 2.77 -51.86 17.90
C ALA A 175 3.70 -51.35 19.02
N HIS A 176 3.93 -52.14 20.07
CA HIS A 176 4.86 -51.76 21.15
C HIS A 176 6.31 -51.68 20.69
N SER A 177 6.73 -52.55 19.76
CA SER A 177 8.06 -52.51 19.16
C SER A 177 8.22 -51.25 18.31
N ILE A 178 7.21 -50.94 17.48
CA ILE A 178 7.18 -49.71 16.67
C ILE A 178 7.28 -48.47 17.56
N GLN A 179 6.48 -48.40 18.62
CA GLN A 179 6.52 -47.31 19.58
C GLN A 179 7.92 -47.16 20.20
N ARG A 180 8.54 -48.26 20.64
CA ARG A 180 9.88 -48.23 21.22
C ARG A 180 10.92 -47.72 20.22
N ILE A 181 10.90 -48.22 18.98
CA ILE A 181 11.81 -47.80 17.90
C ILE A 181 11.65 -46.31 17.64
N ILE A 182 10.42 -45.85 17.37
CA ILE A 182 10.14 -44.45 17.05
C ILE A 182 10.49 -43.52 18.21
N SER A 183 10.13 -43.88 19.44
CA SER A 183 10.50 -43.08 20.62
C SER A 183 12.02 -42.99 20.81
N THR A 184 12.76 -44.06 20.52
CA THR A 184 14.22 -44.06 20.57
C THR A 184 14.80 -43.11 19.53
N ILE A 185 14.37 -43.22 18.27
CA ILE A 185 14.81 -42.35 17.17
C ILE A 185 14.47 -40.88 17.47
N LEU A 186 13.24 -40.58 17.90
CA LEU A 186 12.82 -39.21 18.22
C LEU A 186 13.64 -38.61 19.36
N THR A 187 13.96 -39.39 20.39
CA THR A 187 14.79 -38.92 21.51
C THR A 187 16.21 -38.63 21.05
N ASP A 188 16.76 -39.47 20.18
CA ASP A 188 18.10 -39.32 19.63
C ASP A 188 18.21 -38.13 18.66
N VAL A 189 17.22 -37.93 17.80
CA VAL A 189 17.16 -36.75 16.92
C VAL A 189 17.08 -35.46 17.74
N ARG A 190 16.30 -35.46 18.84
CA ARG A 190 16.19 -34.30 19.74
C ARG A 190 17.46 -34.02 20.54
N SER A 191 18.27 -35.04 20.84
CA SER A 191 19.54 -34.87 21.55
C SER A 191 20.67 -34.40 20.63
N ASN A 192 20.51 -34.54 19.31
CA ASN A 192 21.45 -34.03 18.32
C ASN A 192 21.43 -32.50 18.28
N LYS A 193 22.44 -31.87 18.89
CA LYS A 193 22.59 -30.40 18.97
C LYS A 193 22.51 -29.72 17.60
N ARG A 194 23.15 -30.28 16.56
CA ARG A 194 23.17 -29.69 15.22
C ARG A 194 21.77 -29.64 14.60
N LEU A 195 21.00 -30.71 14.72
CA LEU A 195 19.63 -30.75 14.20
C LEU A 195 18.70 -29.88 15.04
N ALA A 196 18.89 -29.86 16.36
CA ALA A 196 18.11 -29.03 17.27
C ALA A 196 18.35 -27.52 17.06
N ASP A 197 19.59 -27.10 16.81
CA ASP A 197 19.91 -25.69 16.53
C ASP A 197 19.31 -25.26 15.19
N ARG A 198 19.44 -26.08 14.13
CA ARG A 198 18.78 -25.80 12.85
C ARG A 198 17.26 -25.77 12.93
N TYR A 199 16.66 -26.59 13.79
CA TYR A 199 15.22 -26.51 14.05
C TYR A 199 14.82 -25.16 14.65
N ARG A 200 15.65 -24.56 15.50
CA ARG A 200 15.39 -23.22 16.07
C ARG A 200 15.51 -22.10 15.04
N GLU A 201 16.39 -22.24 14.06
CA GLU A 201 16.55 -21.27 12.96
C GLU A 201 15.36 -21.27 12.00
N VAL A 202 14.68 -22.41 11.86
CA VAL A 202 13.55 -22.61 10.94
C VAL A 202 12.18 -22.33 11.60
N LYS A 203 12.11 -22.45 12.94
CA LYS A 203 10.91 -22.20 13.75
C LYS A 203 10.57 -20.72 13.78
#